data_AF-J2IGK8-F1
#
_entry.id   AF-J2IGK8-F1
#
_cell.length_a   1.000
_cell.length_b   1.000
_cell.length_c   1.000
_cell.angle_alpha   90.00
_cell.angle_beta   90.00
_cell.angle_gamma   90.00
#
_symmetry.space_group_name_H-M   'P 1'
#
loop_
_entity.id
_entity.type
_entity.pdbx_description
1 polymer ?
#
loop_
_entity_poly.entity_id
_entity_poly.type
_entity_poly.pdbx_seq_one_letter_code
_entity_poly.pdbx_strand_id
1 'polypeptide(L)'
;MKTNTLILTLSTVLLLSSPLALAHPGKGWQGEGQRHERTMLPLKQLDLSAEQRAQIQSLMQQHREARQQQRNPEAMQQLLDAPQFDELAAQQLLAQRAEQREQHQLARLKLQHQIHQILTPEQRQQLAELRSQRQSGEGKPWRQHSGERKERKARQPANAG
;
A
#
# COMPACT_ATOMS: atom_id res chain seq x y z
N MET A 1 -20.57 10.19 40.19
CA MET A 1 -21.19 8.95 39.69
C MET A 1 -21.43 9.14 38.19
N LYS A 2 -21.02 8.17 37.37
CA LYS A 2 -21.03 8.24 35.90
C LYS A 2 -22.39 7.76 35.37
N THR A 3 -22.97 8.45 34.40
CA THR A 3 -23.98 7.87 33.50
C THR A 3 -23.78 8.41 32.08
N ASN A 4 -23.12 7.60 31.25
CA ASN A 4 -23.07 7.75 29.79
C ASN A 4 -24.41 7.29 29.21
N THR A 5 -25.16 8.21 28.61
CA THR A 5 -26.39 7.91 27.89
C THR A 5 -26.10 7.76 26.40
N LEU A 6 -26.03 6.52 25.94
CA LEU A 6 -26.03 6.11 24.54
C LEU A 6 -27.43 6.33 23.96
N ILE A 7 -27.61 7.35 23.11
CA ILE A 7 -28.83 7.54 22.32
C ILE A 7 -28.56 7.02 20.91
N LEU A 8 -28.92 5.75 20.70
CA LEU A 8 -29.20 5.17 19.39
C LEU A 8 -30.43 5.87 18.81
N THR A 9 -30.24 6.72 17.79
CA THR A 9 -31.34 7.18 16.94
C THR A 9 -31.25 6.53 15.58
N LEU A 10 -32.28 5.74 15.32
CA LEU A 10 -32.56 4.94 14.15
C LEU A 10 -33.29 5.82 13.09
N SER A 11 -32.99 5.54 11.82
CA SER A 11 -33.80 5.83 10.62
C SER A 11 -33.60 7.18 9.91
N THR A 12 -33.15 7.11 8.65
CA THR A 12 -34.06 7.04 7.50
C THR A 12 -33.30 6.73 6.21
N VAL A 13 -33.85 5.78 5.47
CA VAL A 13 -33.37 5.29 4.17
C VAL A 13 -33.95 6.18 3.07
N LEU A 14 -33.11 6.63 2.14
CA LEU A 14 -33.54 7.14 0.83
C LEU A 14 -32.93 6.22 -0.23
N LEU A 15 -33.79 5.37 -0.80
CA LEU A 15 -33.50 4.47 -1.90
C LEU A 15 -33.36 5.26 -3.20
N LEU A 16 -32.16 5.32 -3.77
CA LEU A 16 -31.99 5.49 -5.20
C LEU A 16 -31.48 4.18 -5.79
N SER A 17 -32.36 3.52 -6.53
CA SER A 17 -32.08 2.35 -7.36
C SER A 17 -31.09 2.71 -8.48
N SER A 18 -29.95 2.02 -8.51
CA SER A 18 -29.07 1.98 -9.68
C SER A 18 -28.95 0.53 -10.18
N PRO A 19 -28.92 0.30 -11.50
CA PRO A 19 -28.98 -1.04 -12.07
C PRO A 19 -27.71 -1.85 -11.77
N LEU A 20 -27.93 -3.15 -11.53
CA LEU A 20 -26.91 -4.15 -11.27
C LEU A 20 -26.08 -4.41 -12.53
N ALA A 21 -24.91 -3.77 -12.64
CA ALA A 21 -23.90 -4.18 -13.60
C ALA A 21 -23.16 -5.41 -13.03
N LEU A 22 -23.45 -6.59 -13.56
CA LEU A 22 -22.71 -7.82 -13.29
C LEU A 22 -21.31 -7.76 -13.92
N ALA A 23 -20.41 -6.98 -13.32
CA ALA A 23 -18.99 -7.02 -13.65
C ALA A 23 -18.34 -8.22 -12.94
N HIS A 24 -17.94 -9.21 -13.72
CA HIS A 24 -17.24 -10.41 -13.27
C HIS A 24 -15.89 -10.04 -12.64
N PRO A 25 -15.50 -10.59 -11.46
CA PRO A 25 -14.15 -10.44 -10.94
C PRO A 25 -13.20 -11.37 -11.69
N GLY A 26 -12.78 -10.95 -12.89
CA GLY A 26 -11.79 -11.62 -13.73
C GLY A 26 -10.36 -11.27 -13.30
N LYS A 27 -9.71 -12.24 -12.67
CA LYS A 27 -8.25 -12.49 -12.57
C LYS A 27 -7.35 -11.55 -13.40
N GLY A 28 -6.47 -10.80 -12.72
CA GLY A 28 -5.44 -9.99 -13.39
C GLY A 28 -4.38 -9.42 -12.46
N TRP A 29 -3.79 -10.24 -11.57
CA TRP A 29 -2.56 -9.86 -10.88
C TRP A 29 -1.39 -10.02 -11.85
N GLN A 30 -1.06 -8.98 -12.61
CA GLN A 30 0.25 -8.82 -13.26
C GLN A 30 0.41 -7.39 -13.76
N GLY A 31 1.14 -6.61 -12.98
CA GLY A 31 1.53 -5.23 -13.29
C GLY A 31 2.96 -5.02 -12.81
N GLU A 32 3.89 -5.44 -13.66
CA GLU A 32 5.33 -5.28 -13.52
C GLU A 32 5.65 -3.78 -13.48
N GLY A 33 5.86 -3.28 -12.26
CA GLY A 33 6.04 -1.85 -11.94
C GLY A 33 5.93 -1.58 -10.42
N GLN A 34 5.32 -2.50 -9.68
CA GLN A 34 5.15 -2.46 -8.22
C GLN A 34 6.39 -2.95 -7.44
N ARG A 35 7.59 -2.43 -7.69
CA ARG A 35 8.77 -2.82 -6.87
C ARG A 35 9.00 -1.99 -5.59
N HIS A 36 8.23 -0.94 -5.34
CA HIS A 36 8.34 -0.14 -4.09
C HIS A 36 7.00 0.27 -3.46
N GLU A 37 5.98 -0.57 -3.59
CA GLU A 37 4.86 -0.61 -2.64
C GLU A 37 5.03 -1.83 -1.75
N ARG A 38 6.24 -1.95 -1.17
CA ARG A 38 6.56 -2.95 -0.16
C ARG A 38 5.79 -2.54 1.10
N THR A 39 4.50 -2.86 1.08
CA THR A 39 3.46 -2.87 2.12
C THR A 39 3.82 -2.08 3.38
N MET A 40 3.16 -0.94 3.58
CA MET A 40 3.25 -0.13 4.80
C MET A 40 3.06 -0.96 6.08
N LEU A 41 2.34 -2.09 5.99
CA LEU A 41 1.98 -3.01 7.06
C LEU A 41 1.99 -4.46 6.56
N PRO A 42 2.46 -5.46 7.34
CA PRO A 42 2.39 -6.90 7.01
C PRO A 42 0.96 -7.50 7.00
N LEU A 43 -0.05 -6.81 6.48
CA LEU A 43 -1.47 -7.22 6.62
C LEU A 43 -1.78 -8.59 6.01
N LYS A 44 -1.02 -9.03 5.00
CA LYS A 44 -1.17 -10.36 4.39
C LYS A 44 -0.84 -11.53 5.34
N GLN A 45 -0.15 -11.25 6.44
CA GLN A 45 0.26 -12.23 7.45
C GLN A 45 -0.72 -12.27 8.64
N LEU A 46 -1.78 -11.45 8.61
CA LEU A 46 -2.82 -11.44 9.62
C LEU A 46 -4.02 -12.26 9.13
N ASP A 47 -4.66 -12.97 10.06
CA ASP A 47 -5.92 -13.67 9.83
C ASP A 47 -7.09 -12.67 9.86
N LEU A 48 -7.25 -11.94 8.77
CA LEU A 48 -8.33 -10.96 8.58
C LEU A 48 -9.62 -11.63 8.10
N SER A 49 -10.76 -11.20 8.65
CA SER A 49 -12.08 -11.60 8.14
C SER A 49 -12.33 -11.09 6.72
N ALA A 50 -13.31 -11.67 6.02
CA ALA A 50 -13.68 -11.22 4.67
C ALA A 50 -14.08 -9.73 4.64
N GLU A 51 -14.83 -9.29 5.65
CA GLU A 51 -15.26 -7.90 5.80
C GLU A 51 -14.08 -6.96 6.08
N GLN A 52 -13.19 -7.33 7.00
CA GLN A 52 -11.98 -6.56 7.28
C GLN A 52 -11.10 -6.42 6.03
N ARG A 53 -10.94 -7.50 5.26
CA ARG A 53 -10.18 -7.49 4.00
C ARG A 53 -10.78 -6.54 2.99
N ALA A 54 -12.10 -6.56 2.81
CA ALA A 54 -12.80 -5.68 1.88
C ALA A 54 -12.64 -4.20 2.26
N GLN A 55 -12.83 -3.87 3.55
CA GLN A 55 -12.66 -2.51 4.05
C GLN A 55 -11.23 -1.99 3.89
N ILE A 56 -10.23 -2.82 4.25
CA ILE A 56 -8.82 -2.46 4.11
C ILE A 56 -8.45 -2.27 2.64
N GLN A 57 -8.93 -3.12 1.73
CA GLN A 57 -8.68 -2.98 0.29
C GLN A 57 -9.24 -1.68 -0.26
N SER A 58 -10.47 -1.33 0.12
CA SER A 58 -11.10 -0.05 -0.27
C SER A 58 -10.25 1.15 0.18
N LEU A 59 -9.83 1.17 1.45
CA LEU A 59 -8.96 2.24 1.99
C LEU A 59 -7.62 2.32 1.25
N MET A 60 -6.99 1.18 0.95
CA MET A 60 -5.73 1.14 0.21
C MET A 60 -5.89 1.65 -1.23
N GLN A 61 -7.00 1.31 -1.89
CA GLN A 61 -7.28 1.74 -3.26
C GLN A 61 -7.48 3.27 -3.32
N GLN A 62 -8.31 3.82 -2.42
CA GLN A 62 -8.50 5.28 -2.32
C GLN A 62 -7.18 6.03 -2.08
N HIS A 63 -6.34 5.51 -1.18
CA HIS A 63 -5.02 6.11 -0.93
C HIS A 63 -4.09 6.02 -2.16
N ARG A 64 -4.14 4.91 -2.92
CA ARG A 64 -3.32 4.72 -4.12
C ARG A 64 -3.71 5.69 -5.24
N GLU A 65 -5.00 5.90 -5.45
CA GLU A 65 -5.52 6.86 -6.45
C GLU A 65 -5.05 8.28 -6.13
N ALA A 66 -5.19 8.72 -4.88
CA ALA A 66 -4.71 10.03 -4.43
C ALA A 66 -3.19 10.22 -4.65
N ARG A 67 -2.40 9.14 -4.56
CA ARG A 67 -0.94 9.17 -4.75
C ARG A 67 -0.50 9.23 -6.20
N GLN A 68 -1.23 8.59 -7.10
CA GLN A 68 -0.83 8.46 -8.51
C GLN A 68 -0.85 9.81 -9.23
N GLN A 69 -1.69 10.72 -8.78
CA GLN A 69 -1.86 12.06 -9.36
C GLN A 69 -0.70 13.03 -9.09
N GLN A 70 0.27 12.69 -8.24
CA GLN A 70 1.31 13.61 -7.75
C GLN A 70 2.74 13.32 -8.26
N ARG A 71 2.94 12.35 -9.16
CA ARG A 71 4.29 12.00 -9.65
C ARG A 71 4.66 12.73 -10.95
N ASN A 72 5.66 13.61 -10.88
CA ASN A 72 6.40 14.10 -12.04
C ASN A 72 7.87 13.64 -11.97
N PRO A 73 8.20 12.47 -12.55
CA PRO A 73 9.57 11.94 -12.52
C PRO A 73 10.55 12.70 -13.44
N GLU A 74 10.04 13.39 -14.46
CA GLU A 74 10.84 13.96 -15.56
C GLU A 74 11.62 15.21 -15.14
N ALA A 75 11.06 16.02 -14.25
CA ALA A 75 11.65 17.31 -13.85
C ALA A 75 13.06 17.19 -13.23
N MET A 76 13.39 16.07 -12.58
CA MET A 76 14.75 15.87 -12.05
C MET A 76 15.73 15.42 -13.13
N GLN A 77 15.28 14.60 -14.09
CA GLN A 77 16.13 14.17 -15.19
C GLN A 77 16.51 15.38 -16.05
N GLN A 78 15.54 16.26 -16.35
CA GLN A 78 15.77 17.50 -17.10
C GLN A 78 16.81 18.42 -16.46
N LEU A 79 16.83 18.55 -15.12
CA LEU A 79 17.85 19.33 -14.41
C LEU A 79 19.25 18.72 -14.49
N LEU A 80 19.34 17.39 -14.50
CA LEU A 80 20.62 16.67 -14.55
C LEU A 80 21.19 16.61 -15.96
N ASP A 81 20.33 16.55 -16.97
CA ASP A 81 20.71 16.50 -18.39
C ASP A 81 20.99 17.91 -18.97
N ALA A 82 20.72 18.97 -18.21
CA ALA A 82 20.95 20.35 -18.63
C ALA A 82 22.46 20.64 -18.81
N PRO A 83 22.87 21.43 -19.82
CA PRO A 83 24.27 21.75 -20.08
C PRO A 83 24.92 22.59 -18.97
N GLN A 84 24.13 23.29 -18.17
CA GLN A 84 24.55 24.02 -16.98
C GLN A 84 23.56 23.73 -15.84
N PHE A 85 24.07 23.65 -14.61
CA PHE A 85 23.24 23.39 -13.45
C PHE A 85 22.52 24.67 -13.00
N ASP A 86 21.19 24.64 -13.04
CA ASP A 86 20.34 25.71 -12.50
C ASP A 86 20.02 25.41 -11.03
N GLU A 87 20.78 26.04 -10.12
CA GLU A 87 20.61 25.88 -8.68
C GLU A 87 19.23 26.34 -8.19
N LEU A 88 18.69 27.42 -8.76
CA LEU A 88 17.41 27.99 -8.34
C LEU A 88 16.26 27.04 -8.71
N ALA A 89 16.27 26.51 -9.94
CA ALA A 89 15.31 25.50 -10.37
C ALA A 89 15.41 24.20 -9.55
N ALA A 90 16.62 23.79 -9.19
CA ALA A 90 16.83 22.63 -8.31
C ALA A 90 16.25 22.86 -6.90
N GLN A 91 16.47 24.03 -6.30
CA GLN A 91 15.90 24.38 -4.99
C GLN A 91 14.36 24.38 -5.02
N GLN A 92 13.75 24.95 -6.06
CA GLN A 92 12.29 24.95 -6.24
C GLN A 92 11.72 23.54 -6.37
N LEU A 93 12.34 22.69 -7.20
CA LEU A 93 11.92 21.29 -7.35
C LEU A 93 12.02 20.52 -6.03
N LEU A 94 13.08 20.76 -5.25
CA LEU A 94 13.26 20.11 -3.95
C LEU A 94 12.24 20.58 -2.91
N ALA A 95 11.88 21.87 -2.91
CA ALA A 95 10.84 22.43 -2.05
C ALA A 95 9.47 21.80 -2.35
N GLN A 96 9.08 21.75 -3.64
CA GLN A 96 7.84 21.09 -4.06
C GLN A 96 7.81 19.61 -3.65
N ARG A 97 8.93 18.91 -3.82
CA ARG A 97 9.06 17.52 -3.38
C ARG A 97 9.00 17.36 -1.87
N ALA A 98 9.51 18.32 -1.10
CA ALA A 98 9.42 18.29 0.35
C ALA A 98 7.96 18.36 0.80
N GLU A 99 7.19 19.28 0.23
CA GLU A 99 5.75 19.41 0.51
C GLU A 99 4.99 18.12 0.13
N GLN A 100 5.24 17.57 -1.07
CA GLN A 100 4.65 16.30 -1.48
C GLN A 100 5.01 15.15 -0.52
N ARG A 101 6.27 15.08 -0.08
CA ARG A 101 6.72 14.06 0.90
C ARG A 101 5.98 14.20 2.23
N GLU A 102 5.74 15.42 2.70
CA GLU A 102 5.00 15.67 3.94
C GLU A 102 3.53 15.21 3.79
N GLN A 103 2.85 15.67 2.74
CA GLN A 103 1.46 15.26 2.45
C GLN A 103 1.33 13.74 2.34
N HIS A 104 2.28 13.08 1.67
CA HIS A 104 2.31 11.62 1.57
C HIS A 104 2.54 10.92 2.91
N GLN A 105 3.41 11.45 3.77
CA GLN A 105 3.63 10.89 5.11
C GLN A 105 2.38 11.03 5.97
N LEU A 106 1.73 12.18 5.94
CA LEU A 106 0.48 12.41 6.65
C LEU A 106 -0.63 11.46 6.17
N ALA A 107 -0.81 11.34 4.85
CA ALA A 107 -1.80 10.42 4.25
C ALA A 107 -1.53 8.96 4.67
N ARG A 108 -0.25 8.56 4.68
CA ARG A 108 0.18 7.25 5.16
C ARG A 108 -0.15 7.02 6.63
N LEU A 109 0.11 8.00 7.50
CA LEU A 109 -0.20 7.89 8.93
C LEU A 109 -1.71 7.76 9.15
N LYS A 110 -2.52 8.55 8.43
CA LYS A 110 -3.99 8.45 8.47
C LYS A 110 -4.47 7.06 8.04
N LEU A 111 -3.95 6.53 6.93
CA LEU A 111 -4.28 5.19 6.46
C LEU A 111 -3.90 4.11 7.50
N GLN A 112 -2.69 4.18 8.06
CA GLN A 112 -2.24 3.24 9.08
C GLN A 112 -3.13 3.28 10.33
N HIS A 113 -3.54 4.48 10.76
CA HIS A 113 -4.47 4.65 11.87
C HIS A 113 -5.83 4.02 11.55
N GLN A 114 -6.41 4.29 10.39
CA GLN A 114 -7.70 3.73 9.98
C GLN A 114 -7.67 2.20 9.95
N ILE A 115 -6.60 1.61 9.40
CA ILE A 115 -6.42 0.15 9.37
C ILE A 115 -6.33 -0.40 10.80
N HIS A 116 -5.59 0.26 11.70
CA HIS A 116 -5.50 -0.16 13.10
C HIS A 116 -6.86 -0.20 13.81
N GLN A 117 -7.78 0.71 13.47
CA GLN A 117 -9.13 0.70 14.06
C GLN A 117 -10.00 -0.46 13.56
N ILE A 118 -9.71 -1.03 12.39
CA ILE A 118 -10.42 -2.20 11.84
C ILE A 118 -9.96 -3.50 12.51
N LEU A 119 -8.72 -3.55 13.00
CA LEU A 119 -8.13 -4.75 13.60
C LEU A 119 -8.58 -4.97 15.04
N THR A 120 -8.72 -6.24 15.41
CA THR A 120 -8.93 -6.65 16.80
C THR A 120 -7.66 -6.41 17.64
N PRO A 121 -7.75 -6.36 18.98
CA PRO A 121 -6.58 -6.22 19.85
C PRO A 121 -5.49 -7.27 19.58
N GLU A 122 -5.90 -8.53 19.37
CA GLU A 122 -5.00 -9.66 19.10
C GLU A 122 -4.28 -9.49 17.76
N GLN A 123 -5.02 -9.10 16.71
CA GLN A 123 -4.45 -8.82 15.39
C GLN A 123 -3.47 -7.62 15.44
N ARG A 124 -3.72 -6.61 16.27
CA ARG A 124 -2.79 -5.47 16.46
C ARG A 124 -1.50 -5.91 17.14
N GLN A 125 -1.57 -6.83 18.09
CA GLN A 125 -0.38 -7.39 18.74
C GLN A 125 0.45 -8.20 17.74
N GLN A 126 -0.18 -9.11 16.98
CA GLN A 126 0.49 -9.85 15.91
C GLN A 126 1.12 -8.89 14.89
N LEU A 127 0.42 -7.81 14.53
CA LEU A 127 0.94 -6.78 13.63
C LEU A 127 2.19 -6.09 14.20
N ALA A 128 2.26 -5.85 15.51
CA ALA A 128 3.43 -5.27 16.16
C ALA A 128 4.63 -6.23 16.16
N GLU A 129 4.41 -7.52 16.45
CA GLU A 129 5.43 -8.56 16.40
C GLU A 129 6.02 -8.71 14.99
N LEU A 130 5.16 -8.77 13.97
CA LEU A 130 5.59 -8.85 12.57
C LEU A 130 6.38 -7.60 12.12
N ARG A 131 6.08 -6.42 12.68
CA ARG A 131 6.88 -5.20 12.42
C ARG A 131 8.25 -5.29 13.10
N SER A 132 8.30 -5.76 14.34
CA SER A 132 9.56 -5.93 15.08
C SER A 132 10.49 -6.91 14.36
N GLN A 133 9.97 -8.07 13.94
CA GLN A 133 10.75 -9.07 13.21
C GLN A 133 11.29 -8.57 11.86
N ARG A 134 10.54 -7.69 11.19
CA ARG A 134 11.02 -7.04 9.95
C ARG A 134 12.11 -6.00 10.23
N GLN A 135 12.07 -5.33 11.37
CA GLN A 135 13.08 -4.35 11.77
C GLN A 135 14.37 -5.02 12.26
N SER A 136 14.27 -6.14 12.98
CA SER A 136 15.43 -6.93 13.43
C SER A 136 16.18 -7.62 12.28
N GLY A 137 15.57 -7.74 11.09
CA GLY A 137 16.18 -8.40 9.94
C GLY A 137 16.22 -9.93 10.05
N GLU A 138 15.55 -10.51 11.05
CA GLU A 138 15.47 -11.96 11.29
C GLU A 138 14.61 -12.71 10.27
N GLY A 139 14.08 -12.01 9.25
CA GLY A 139 13.42 -12.62 8.10
C GLY A 139 14.45 -13.23 7.14
N LYS A 140 14.24 -14.50 6.75
CA LYS A 140 15.10 -15.27 5.82
C LYS A 140 15.63 -14.39 4.65
N PRO A 141 16.94 -14.37 4.38
CA PRO A 141 17.53 -13.47 3.41
C PRO A 141 17.05 -13.80 1.98
N TRP A 142 16.55 -12.78 1.29
CA TRP A 142 16.09 -12.84 -0.11
C TRP A 142 17.15 -13.34 -1.11
N ARG A 143 18.43 -13.44 -0.71
CA ARG A 143 19.53 -13.97 -1.54
C ARG A 143 19.41 -15.47 -1.86
N GLN A 144 18.70 -16.28 -1.07
CA GLN A 144 18.65 -17.72 -1.32
C GLN A 144 17.68 -18.11 -2.46
N HIS A 145 16.51 -17.46 -2.58
CA HIS A 145 15.53 -17.82 -3.60
C HIS A 145 15.92 -17.44 -5.04
N SER A 146 16.81 -16.47 -5.26
CA SER A 146 17.24 -16.10 -6.61
C SER A 146 18.22 -17.11 -7.21
N GLY A 147 19.06 -17.74 -6.38
CA GLY A 147 19.93 -18.85 -6.78
C GLY A 147 19.13 -20.11 -7.09
N GLU A 148 18.23 -20.49 -6.19
CA GLU A 148 17.38 -21.69 -6.36
C GLU A 148 16.45 -21.59 -7.57
N ARG A 149 15.91 -20.40 -7.89
CA ARG A 149 15.11 -20.21 -9.11
C ARG A 149 15.94 -20.41 -10.38
N LYS A 150 17.19 -19.94 -10.39
CA LYS A 150 18.10 -20.13 -11.53
C LYS A 150 18.49 -21.60 -11.66
N GLU A 151 18.80 -22.28 -10.56
CA GLU A 151 19.11 -23.72 -10.57
C GLU A 151 17.90 -24.58 -10.94
N ARG A 152 16.69 -24.28 -10.44
CA ARG A 152 15.46 -25.02 -10.82
C ARG A 152 15.14 -24.85 -12.30
N LYS A 153 15.40 -23.67 -12.88
CA LYS A 153 15.24 -23.42 -14.32
C LYS A 153 16.33 -24.13 -15.15
N ALA A 154 17.54 -24.29 -14.61
CA ALA A 154 18.62 -25.02 -15.26
C ALA A 154 18.49 -26.56 -15.15
N ARG A 155 17.81 -27.06 -14.09
CA ARG A 155 17.57 -28.50 -13.86
C ARG A 155 16.25 -29.00 -14.45
N GLN A 156 15.45 -28.15 -15.07
CA GLN A 156 14.29 -28.60 -15.86
C GLN A 156 14.81 -29.09 -17.21
N PRO A 157 14.79 -30.41 -17.50
CA PRO A 157 15.06 -30.87 -18.84
C PRO A 157 14.00 -30.23 -19.76
N ALA A 158 14.45 -29.70 -20.90
CA ALA A 158 13.57 -29.28 -21.97
C ALA A 158 12.74 -30.50 -22.36
N ASN A 159 11.52 -30.61 -21.84
CA ASN A 159 10.61 -31.66 -22.24
C ASN A 159 10.12 -31.31 -23.66
N ALA A 160 10.79 -31.99 -24.60
CA ALA A 160 10.42 -32.37 -25.94
C ALA A 160 9.00 -31.96 -26.40
N GLY A 161 8.96 -31.28 -27.56
CA GLY A 161 7.88 -31.46 -28.52
C GLY A 161 8.07 -32.74 -29.30
#